data_AF-A0A0K2T5C2-F1
#
_entry.id   AF-A0A0K2T5C2-F1
#
_cell.length_a   1.000
_cell.length_b   1.000
_cell.length_c   1.000
_cell.angle_alpha   90.00
_cell.angle_beta   90.00
_cell.angle_gamma   90.00
#
_symmetry.space_group_name_H-M   'P 1'
#
loop_
_entity.id
_entity.type
_entity.pdbx_description
1 polymer ?
#
loop_
_entity_poly.entity_id
_entity_poly.type
_entity_poly.pdbx_seq_one_letter_code
_entity_poly.pdbx_strand_id
1 'polypeptide(L)'
;MKITSTRINLGMRTYLISTILCLTHFEVVLGADESHEIQTDSNERNEKVFSLFSIVQFNNEPCRSSMVLAGSTNTGFRNGTCFTAAECGERGGSASGSCAGGFGVCCVFMVATCGASISQNCSYIKNPNSPAALTDTSPCSFTINKCAPDVCDFRLDFEMFSISGPSSTDETNGGECRDTMMVTTPTGQRTPTICGSNSGQHIYIDVGRMPTDSASIAFQFMGAFNRMFDIKVTQIPCNSESAPPNGCLQFHTGTAGMFETFNFDGPLQQHLASQTQQVCIRQEDGFCCIDYQVCSDENSMTLGNGGIADFTKAGVGTDCSEDFIIIEGSSATGQRDLQQRYCGGKLSDVTKAEDSTAIRDCTLPFEVTFVTDNIAEAVANAKVSRGTCLKYNQVPCNAI
;
A
#
# COMPACT_ATOMS: atom_id res chain seq x y z
N MET A 1 7.70 -71.18 -21.01
CA MET A 1 7.18 -70.13 -20.11
C MET A 1 8.05 -70.16 -18.85
N LYS A 2 9.04 -69.26 -18.79
CA LYS A 2 10.14 -69.29 -17.80
C LYS A 2 10.01 -68.10 -16.84
N ILE A 3 10.28 -68.40 -15.58
CA ILE A 3 10.32 -67.61 -14.36
C ILE A 3 11.05 -66.25 -14.53
N THR A 4 10.54 -65.16 -13.94
CA THR A 4 11.34 -64.24 -13.11
C THR A 4 10.41 -63.39 -12.21
N SER A 5 10.58 -63.49 -10.89
CA SER A 5 9.95 -62.62 -9.88
C SER A 5 11.06 -61.76 -9.27
N THR A 6 10.91 -60.45 -9.40
CA THR A 6 11.92 -59.46 -8.98
C THR A 6 11.61 -58.96 -7.58
N ARG A 7 12.53 -59.19 -6.63
CA ARG A 7 12.53 -58.58 -5.29
C ARG A 7 13.09 -57.16 -5.38
N ILE A 8 12.43 -56.20 -4.74
CA ILE A 8 12.97 -54.84 -4.51
C ILE A 8 13.30 -54.72 -3.01
N ASN A 9 14.57 -54.40 -2.75
CA ASN A 9 15.16 -54.11 -1.45
C ASN A 9 14.70 -52.72 -0.97
N LEU A 10 14.21 -52.60 0.27
CA LEU A 10 14.04 -51.32 0.94
C LEU A 10 15.14 -51.17 2.00
N GLY A 11 16.13 -50.34 1.71
CA GLY A 11 17.22 -50.00 2.62
C GLY A 11 16.76 -49.00 3.67
N MET A 12 16.82 -49.40 4.93
CA MET A 12 16.57 -48.57 6.10
C MET A 12 17.82 -47.69 6.37
N ARG A 13 17.70 -46.36 6.25
CA ARG A 13 18.74 -45.40 6.66
C ARG A 13 18.34 -44.75 7.99
N THR A 14 19.11 -45.07 9.01
CA THR A 14 19.10 -44.47 10.34
C THR A 14 19.71 -43.06 10.28
N TYR A 15 19.00 -42.02 10.73
CA TYR A 15 19.56 -40.69 10.96
C TYR A 15 19.65 -40.45 12.48
N LEU A 16 20.88 -40.19 12.96
CA LEU A 16 21.16 -39.76 14.33
C LEU A 16 20.66 -38.32 14.53
N ILE A 17 19.88 -38.11 15.60
CA ILE A 17 19.53 -36.79 16.13
C ILE A 17 20.57 -36.47 17.21
N SER A 18 21.35 -35.41 17.01
CA SER A 18 22.27 -34.85 18.02
C SER A 18 21.55 -33.74 18.78
N THR A 19 21.15 -34.02 20.01
CA THR A 19 20.66 -33.03 20.99
C THR A 19 21.84 -32.41 21.72
N ILE A 20 22.09 -31.11 21.50
CA ILE A 20 23.04 -30.31 22.30
C ILE A 20 22.25 -29.60 23.40
N LEU A 21 22.46 -30.05 24.64
CA LEU A 21 22.00 -29.43 25.88
C LEU A 21 22.92 -28.23 26.19
N CYS A 22 22.37 -27.02 26.28
CA CYS A 22 23.10 -25.84 26.74
C CYS A 22 22.72 -25.59 28.21
N LEU A 23 23.63 -25.90 29.13
CA LEU A 23 23.50 -25.63 30.57
C LEU A 23 24.29 -24.36 30.90
N THR A 24 23.56 -23.39 31.44
CA THR A 24 24.06 -22.11 31.97
C THR A 24 24.82 -22.33 33.29
N HIS A 25 26.02 -21.76 33.40
CA HIS A 25 26.68 -21.50 34.68
C HIS A 25 27.01 -20.01 34.79
N PHE A 26 26.43 -19.42 35.84
CA PHE A 26 26.54 -18.03 36.24
C PHE A 26 27.32 -18.07 37.56
N GLU A 27 28.56 -17.61 37.58
CA GLU A 27 29.28 -17.36 38.83
C GLU A 27 29.53 -15.86 38.99
N VAL A 28 29.07 -15.37 40.13
CA VAL A 28 29.27 -14.02 40.67
C VAL A 28 30.57 -14.04 41.46
N VAL A 29 31.49 -13.12 41.19
CA VAL A 29 32.62 -12.83 42.09
C VAL A 29 32.61 -11.35 42.43
N LEU A 30 32.40 -11.08 43.72
CA LEU A 30 32.63 -9.80 44.40
C LEU A 30 34.10 -9.72 44.80
N GLY A 31 34.72 -8.54 44.67
CA GLY A 31 36.02 -8.25 45.25
C GLY A 31 36.30 -6.74 45.25
N ALA A 32 36.41 -6.17 46.43
CA ALA A 32 36.70 -4.76 46.69
C ALA A 32 38.17 -4.54 47.11
N ASP A 33 38.70 -3.43 46.62
CA ASP A 33 39.67 -2.44 47.16
C ASP A 33 41.14 -2.74 47.57
N GLU A 34 41.94 -1.73 47.20
CA GLU A 34 43.10 -1.06 47.82
C GLU A 34 44.58 -1.50 47.68
N SER A 35 45.31 -0.62 46.95
CA SER A 35 46.58 0.07 47.30
C SER A 35 47.98 -0.39 46.79
N HIS A 36 48.60 0.57 46.08
CA HIS A 36 50.01 1.02 46.03
C HIS A 36 51.17 0.11 45.56
N GLU A 37 51.83 0.51 44.47
CA GLU A 37 53.22 1.03 44.49
C GLU A 37 53.61 1.73 43.16
N ILE A 38 54.38 2.82 43.28
CA ILE A 38 54.94 3.61 42.18
C ILE A 38 56.36 3.11 41.91
N GLN A 39 56.69 2.71 40.68
CA GLN A 39 58.08 2.74 40.19
C GLN A 39 58.18 3.26 38.74
N THR A 40 58.84 4.42 38.68
CA THR A 40 59.72 5.02 37.67
C THR A 40 59.80 4.43 36.25
N ASP A 41 59.38 5.30 35.33
CA ASP A 41 59.78 5.53 33.94
C ASP A 41 61.04 4.80 33.41
N SER A 42 60.83 4.01 32.36
CA SER A 42 61.82 3.83 31.30
C SER A 42 61.13 4.01 29.95
N ASN A 43 61.51 5.09 29.27
CA ASN A 43 61.17 5.42 27.88
C ASN A 43 61.30 4.22 26.92
N GLU A 44 60.19 3.52 26.70
CA GLU A 44 59.95 2.83 25.44
C GLU A 44 59.01 3.69 24.60
N ARG A 45 59.46 4.02 23.39
CA ARG A 45 58.67 4.74 22.41
C ARG A 45 57.42 3.92 22.11
N ASN A 46 56.32 4.25 22.77
CA ASN A 46 55.00 3.85 22.31
C ASN A 46 54.84 4.45 20.92
N GLU A 47 54.96 3.60 19.91
CA GLU A 47 54.27 3.79 18.65
C GLU A 47 52.81 4.01 19.02
N LYS A 48 52.39 5.28 19.00
CA LYS A 48 50.99 5.65 19.02
C LYS A 48 50.43 5.14 17.70
N VAL A 49 50.03 3.86 17.69
CA VAL A 49 49.08 3.34 16.72
C VAL A 49 47.81 4.15 16.99
N PHE A 50 47.66 5.25 16.26
CA PHE A 50 46.39 5.91 16.19
C PHE A 50 45.41 4.87 15.64
N SER A 51 44.50 4.39 16.50
CA SER A 51 43.30 3.70 16.06
C SER A 51 42.45 4.74 15.31
N LEU A 52 42.80 5.02 14.05
CA LEU A 52 42.13 5.98 13.18
C LEU A 52 40.80 5.46 12.63
N PHE A 53 40.30 4.35 13.16
CA PHE A 53 39.00 3.81 12.79
C PHE A 53 38.05 3.98 13.97
N SER A 54 37.54 5.19 14.16
CA SER A 54 36.29 5.37 14.90
C SER A 54 35.18 4.79 14.04
N ILE A 55 34.76 3.56 14.33
CA ILE A 55 33.58 2.95 13.72
C ILE A 55 32.38 3.73 14.26
N VAL A 56 31.80 4.58 13.41
CA VAL A 56 30.57 5.31 13.76
C VAL A 56 29.40 4.41 13.45
N GLN A 57 28.71 3.95 14.49
CA GLN A 57 27.48 3.16 14.39
C GLN A 57 26.30 4.05 14.77
N PHE A 58 25.25 4.03 13.94
CA PHE A 58 23.98 4.69 14.21
C PHE A 58 22.84 3.81 13.71
N ASN A 59 21.64 4.03 14.26
CA ASN A 59 20.44 3.34 13.81
C ASN A 59 20.00 3.87 12.45
N ASN A 60 19.42 2.97 11.64
CA ASN A 60 18.97 3.28 10.29
C ASN A 60 17.58 3.92 10.33
N GLU A 61 17.54 5.16 10.83
CA GLU A 61 16.30 5.91 11.02
C GLU A 61 15.77 6.50 9.70
N PRO A 62 14.44 6.71 9.58
CA PRO A 62 13.87 7.45 8.47
C PRO A 62 14.46 8.87 8.38
N CYS A 63 14.70 9.33 7.16
CA CYS A 63 15.20 10.68 6.90
C CYS A 63 14.44 11.30 5.71
N ARG A 64 14.42 12.64 5.67
CA ARG A 64 13.88 13.38 4.53
C ARG A 64 15.04 13.69 3.58
N SER A 65 14.95 13.21 2.35
CA SER A 65 15.98 13.42 1.35
C SER A 65 15.91 14.82 0.73
N SER A 66 16.94 15.21 -0.02
CA SER A 66 16.91 16.41 -0.87
C SER A 66 16.32 16.15 -2.27
N MET A 67 15.88 14.92 -2.55
CA MET A 67 15.37 14.51 -3.86
C MET A 67 13.87 14.78 -3.96
N VAL A 68 13.45 15.45 -5.03
CA VAL A 68 12.05 15.84 -5.24
C VAL A 68 11.35 14.86 -6.20
N LEU A 69 10.04 14.68 -6.03
CA LEU A 69 9.19 14.01 -7.01
C LEU A 69 9.20 14.76 -8.35
N ALA A 70 9.29 14.03 -9.47
CA ALA A 70 9.28 14.64 -10.80
C ALA A 70 7.95 15.40 -11.01
N GLY A 71 8.02 16.68 -11.35
CA GLY A 71 6.83 17.54 -11.52
C GLY A 71 6.34 18.22 -10.24
N SER A 72 6.95 17.98 -9.07
CA SER A 72 6.63 18.68 -7.82
C SER A 72 7.52 19.90 -7.57
N THR A 73 6.95 20.96 -7.00
CA THR A 73 7.66 22.21 -6.64
C THR A 73 8.19 22.15 -5.21
N ASN A 74 9.47 21.82 -4.99
CA ASN A 74 10.24 21.92 -3.72
C ASN A 74 9.55 21.47 -2.40
N THR A 75 8.42 20.77 -2.44
CA THR A 75 7.60 20.39 -1.29
C THR A 75 7.43 18.88 -1.20
N GLY A 76 7.56 18.15 -2.31
CA GLY A 76 7.53 16.68 -2.40
C GLY A 76 8.91 16.01 -2.30
N PHE A 77 9.64 16.26 -1.21
CA PHE A 77 10.89 15.54 -0.94
C PHE A 77 10.63 14.08 -0.60
N ARG A 78 11.40 13.16 -1.16
CA ARG A 78 11.29 11.73 -0.87
C ARG A 78 11.77 11.40 0.52
N ASN A 79 11.19 10.38 1.10
CA ASN A 79 11.73 9.74 2.28
C ASN A 79 12.90 8.84 1.87
N GLY A 80 13.87 8.72 2.76
CA GLY A 80 14.95 7.77 2.66
C GLY A 80 15.22 7.13 4.01
N THR A 81 16.27 6.34 4.05
CA THR A 81 16.76 5.71 5.27
C THR A 81 18.19 6.16 5.51
N CYS A 82 18.51 6.48 6.76
CA CYS A 82 19.85 6.90 7.12
C CYS A 82 20.82 5.72 7.05
N PHE A 83 21.87 5.85 6.26
CA PHE A 83 22.95 4.87 6.11
C PHE A 83 24.30 5.57 6.08
N THR A 84 25.39 4.82 6.25
CA THR A 84 26.69 5.34 5.82
C THR A 84 26.71 5.48 4.29
N ALA A 85 27.56 6.36 3.76
CA ALA A 85 27.67 6.54 2.31
C ALA A 85 28.06 5.23 1.58
N ALA A 86 28.92 4.42 2.21
CA ALA A 86 29.33 3.13 1.69
C ALA A 86 28.16 2.14 1.63
N GLU A 87 27.44 1.93 2.75
CA GLU A 87 26.29 1.03 2.80
C GLU A 87 25.18 1.46 1.81
N CYS A 88 24.95 2.77 1.66
CA CYS A 88 23.97 3.29 0.71
C CYS A 88 24.34 2.86 -0.72
N GLY A 89 25.60 3.02 -1.12
CA GLY A 89 26.09 2.62 -2.44
C GLY A 89 26.09 1.10 -2.65
N GLU A 90 26.53 0.33 -1.66
CA GLU A 90 26.54 -1.14 -1.71
C GLU A 90 25.14 -1.74 -1.85
N ARG A 91 24.14 -1.07 -1.26
CA ARG A 91 22.73 -1.47 -1.35
C ARG A 91 22.03 -0.95 -2.62
N GLY A 92 22.74 -0.27 -3.51
CA GLY A 92 22.20 0.28 -4.76
C GLY A 92 21.34 1.54 -4.59
N GLY A 93 21.47 2.22 -3.46
CA GLY A 93 20.77 3.48 -3.19
C GLY A 93 21.58 4.70 -3.65
N SER A 94 20.91 5.86 -3.66
CA SER A 94 21.51 7.16 -3.95
C SER A 94 21.52 8.04 -2.70
N ALA A 95 22.67 8.62 -2.38
CA ALA A 95 22.83 9.56 -1.27
C ALA A 95 22.17 10.91 -1.63
N SER A 96 21.23 11.38 -0.81
CA SER A 96 20.49 12.62 -1.04
C SER A 96 20.19 13.36 0.27
N GLY A 97 21.17 14.13 0.74
CA GLY A 97 21.12 14.83 2.02
C GLY A 97 21.90 14.11 3.11
N SER A 98 22.08 14.76 4.26
CA SER A 98 22.81 14.23 5.43
C SER A 98 21.85 13.84 6.55
N CYS A 99 22.22 12.85 7.35
CA CYS A 99 21.48 12.40 8.53
C CYS A 99 22.47 12.01 9.66
N ALA A 100 21.94 11.58 10.81
CA ALA A 100 22.74 11.18 11.98
C ALA A 100 23.83 12.23 12.34
N GLY A 101 23.46 13.52 12.41
CA GLY A 101 24.41 14.59 12.74
C GLY A 101 25.53 14.82 11.72
N GLY A 102 25.38 14.31 10.49
CA GLY A 102 26.38 14.43 9.42
C GLY A 102 27.27 13.19 9.24
N PHE A 103 27.11 12.16 10.08
CA PHE A 103 27.84 10.90 9.94
C PHE A 103 27.23 9.96 8.90
N GLY A 104 25.96 10.18 8.52
CA GLY A 104 25.25 9.39 7.52
C GLY A 104 24.71 10.22 6.35
N VAL A 105 24.30 9.53 5.31
CA VAL A 105 23.57 10.09 4.17
C VAL A 105 22.13 9.60 4.18
N CYS A 106 21.21 10.46 3.74
CA CYS A 106 19.84 10.02 3.52
C CYS A 106 19.76 9.24 2.21
N CYS A 107 19.68 7.92 2.33
CA CYS A 107 19.74 7.01 1.18
C CYS A 107 18.34 6.78 0.60
N VAL A 108 18.22 6.94 -0.72
CA VAL A 108 16.97 6.72 -1.46
C VAL A 108 17.17 5.61 -2.48
N PHE A 109 16.32 4.59 -2.45
CA PHE A 109 16.37 3.49 -3.41
C PHE A 109 15.39 3.77 -4.56
N MET A 110 15.90 3.94 -5.77
CA MET A 110 15.07 4.15 -6.96
C MET A 110 15.28 3.02 -7.95
N VAL A 111 14.18 2.48 -8.48
CA VAL A 111 14.19 1.33 -9.37
C VAL A 111 13.34 1.63 -10.59
N ALA A 112 13.98 1.77 -11.76
CA ALA A 112 13.31 2.05 -13.03
C ALA A 112 13.49 0.93 -14.07
N THR A 113 14.35 -0.04 -13.79
CA THR A 113 14.65 -1.15 -14.70
C THR A 113 13.57 -2.21 -14.62
N CYS A 114 12.86 -2.46 -15.72
CA CYS A 114 11.90 -3.56 -15.80
C CYS A 114 12.58 -4.92 -15.54
N GLY A 115 11.88 -5.80 -14.83
CA GLY A 115 12.37 -7.10 -14.38
C GLY A 115 13.25 -7.05 -13.12
N ALA A 116 13.47 -5.85 -12.54
CA ALA A 116 14.27 -5.73 -11.32
C ALA A 116 13.58 -6.31 -10.09
N SER A 117 14.39 -6.80 -9.16
CA SER A 117 13.95 -7.19 -7.83
C SER A 117 14.36 -6.16 -6.78
N ILE A 118 13.51 -5.98 -5.78
CA ILE A 118 13.61 -4.96 -4.74
C ILE A 118 13.59 -5.66 -3.39
N SER A 119 14.61 -5.43 -2.57
CA SER A 119 14.68 -6.03 -1.23
C SER A 119 14.85 -4.99 -0.12
N GLN A 120 14.91 -3.71 -0.46
CA GLN A 120 15.05 -2.63 0.51
C GLN A 120 13.68 -2.04 0.85
N ASN A 121 13.52 -1.64 2.11
CA ASN A 121 12.35 -0.86 2.53
C ASN A 121 12.50 0.60 2.06
N CYS A 122 11.38 1.31 1.92
CA CYS A 122 11.32 2.70 1.47
C CYS A 122 11.99 2.91 0.08
N SER A 123 11.61 2.07 -0.87
CA SER A 123 12.07 2.13 -2.26
C SER A 123 11.02 2.75 -3.18
N TYR A 124 11.45 3.31 -4.31
CA TYR A 124 10.59 3.97 -5.29
C TYR A 124 10.70 3.30 -6.66
N ILE A 125 9.60 2.69 -7.10
CA ILE A 125 9.46 2.10 -8.44
C ILE A 125 9.04 3.20 -9.40
N LYS A 126 9.77 3.36 -10.50
CA LYS A 126 9.52 4.41 -11.49
C LYS A 126 9.39 3.84 -12.89
N ASN A 127 8.74 4.59 -13.77
CA ASN A 127 8.72 4.23 -15.18
C ASN A 127 10.15 4.22 -15.75
N PRO A 128 10.45 3.29 -16.68
CA PRO A 128 11.68 3.37 -17.45
C PRO A 128 11.79 4.74 -18.12
N ASN A 129 13.01 5.29 -18.17
CA ASN A 129 13.34 6.63 -18.68
C ASN A 129 12.90 7.81 -17.80
N SER A 130 12.38 7.57 -16.58
CA SER A 130 12.13 8.64 -15.60
C SER A 130 13.36 9.55 -15.45
N PRO A 131 13.20 10.89 -15.46
CA PRO A 131 11.95 11.65 -15.28
C PRO A 131 11.12 11.89 -16.55
N ALA A 132 11.53 11.38 -17.72
CA ALA A 132 10.73 11.46 -18.94
C ALA A 132 9.59 10.42 -18.93
N ALA A 133 8.54 10.69 -19.70
CA ALA A 133 7.42 9.76 -19.86
C ALA A 133 7.83 8.51 -20.65
N LEU A 134 7.27 7.37 -20.25
CA LEU A 134 7.37 6.12 -20.97
C LEU A 134 6.31 6.10 -22.08
N THR A 135 6.75 5.99 -23.33
CA THR A 135 5.88 5.83 -24.51
C THR A 135 5.90 4.42 -25.08
N ASP A 136 6.84 3.58 -24.63
CA ASP A 136 6.95 2.17 -25.03
C ASP A 136 5.71 1.37 -24.59
N THR A 137 5.38 0.31 -25.33
CA THR A 137 4.27 -0.60 -25.04
C THR A 137 4.72 -1.98 -24.54
N SER A 138 6.01 -2.18 -24.34
CA SER A 138 6.59 -3.42 -23.84
C SER A 138 6.16 -3.65 -22.39
N PRO A 139 5.76 -4.88 -22.02
CA PRO A 139 5.37 -5.18 -20.64
C PRO A 139 6.54 -4.95 -19.69
N CYS A 140 6.23 -4.49 -18.48
CA CYS A 140 7.22 -4.17 -17.46
C CYS A 140 6.78 -4.78 -16.14
N SER A 141 7.71 -5.35 -15.36
CA SER A 141 7.39 -5.91 -14.05
C SER A 141 8.46 -5.62 -13.02
N PHE A 142 8.07 -5.69 -11.74
CA PHE A 142 8.97 -5.52 -10.60
C PHE A 142 8.62 -6.56 -9.53
N THR A 143 9.63 -7.18 -8.94
CA THR A 143 9.45 -8.13 -7.82
C THR A 143 9.88 -7.50 -6.52
N ILE A 144 9.00 -7.47 -5.52
CA ILE A 144 9.29 -6.95 -4.19
C ILE A 144 9.47 -8.15 -3.25
N ASN A 145 10.70 -8.31 -2.77
CA ASN A 145 11.09 -9.25 -1.75
C ASN A 145 11.04 -8.59 -0.37
N LYS A 146 10.76 -9.40 0.64
CA LYS A 146 10.80 -8.97 2.03
C LYS A 146 12.21 -8.52 2.42
N CYS A 147 12.32 -7.34 3.04
CA CYS A 147 13.56 -6.83 3.61
C CYS A 147 13.91 -7.52 4.94
N ALA A 148 12.91 -8.11 5.60
CA ALA A 148 13.06 -8.88 6.83
C ALA A 148 11.99 -10.00 6.90
N PRO A 149 12.27 -11.13 7.58
CA PRO A 149 11.34 -12.28 7.66
C PRO A 149 9.98 -11.97 8.28
N ASP A 150 9.91 -10.97 9.15
CA ASP A 150 8.73 -10.52 9.89
C ASP A 150 7.92 -9.46 9.13
N VAL A 151 8.21 -9.20 7.85
CA VAL A 151 7.36 -8.37 7.01
C VAL A 151 6.13 -9.18 6.57
N CYS A 152 4.95 -8.61 6.79
CA CYS A 152 3.67 -9.21 6.44
C CYS A 152 2.99 -8.48 5.28
N ASP A 153 3.14 -7.16 5.20
CA ASP A 153 2.40 -6.34 4.26
C ASP A 153 3.33 -5.37 3.52
N PHE A 154 2.99 -5.06 2.28
CA PHE A 154 3.57 -3.94 1.55
C PHE A 154 2.49 -2.86 1.37
N ARG A 155 2.83 -1.62 1.69
CA ARG A 155 2.05 -0.45 1.28
C ARG A 155 2.68 0.16 0.04
N LEU A 156 1.86 0.33 -0.99
CA LEU A 156 2.22 0.99 -2.25
C LEU A 156 1.53 2.36 -2.28
N ASP A 157 2.30 3.43 -2.15
CA ASP A 157 1.80 4.80 -2.30
C ASP A 157 2.06 5.29 -3.73
N PHE A 158 1.01 5.74 -4.41
CA PHE A 158 1.08 6.26 -5.77
C PHE A 158 1.43 7.75 -5.76
N GLU A 159 2.71 8.08 -5.53
CA GLU A 159 3.20 9.46 -5.54
C GLU A 159 2.91 10.16 -6.89
N MET A 160 3.06 9.40 -7.98
CA MET A 160 2.61 9.76 -9.32
C MET A 160 2.09 8.50 -10.00
N PHE A 161 0.91 8.55 -10.59
CA PHE A 161 0.39 7.42 -11.35
C PHE A 161 -0.55 7.91 -12.45
N SER A 162 -0.08 7.77 -13.70
CA SER A 162 -0.84 8.10 -14.90
C SER A 162 -0.42 7.14 -16.01
N ILE A 163 -1.25 6.14 -16.27
CA ILE A 163 -1.16 5.24 -17.43
C ILE A 163 -2.45 5.35 -18.26
N SER A 164 -2.50 4.78 -19.46
CA SER A 164 -3.71 4.86 -20.29
C SER A 164 -4.89 4.20 -19.58
N GLY A 165 -5.89 5.01 -19.21
CA GLY A 165 -7.15 4.53 -18.66
C GLY A 165 -8.12 4.03 -19.73
N PRO A 166 -9.41 3.91 -19.39
CA PRO A 166 -10.49 3.59 -20.33
C PRO A 166 -10.57 4.57 -21.51
N SER A 167 -11.08 4.11 -22.66
CA SER A 167 -11.18 4.91 -23.91
C SER A 167 -12.57 5.44 -24.25
N SER A 168 -13.62 4.97 -23.58
CA SER A 168 -14.99 5.43 -23.80
C SER A 168 -15.68 5.71 -22.48
N THR A 169 -16.60 6.66 -22.50
CA THR A 169 -17.50 6.98 -21.38
C THR A 169 -18.78 6.14 -21.40
N ASP A 170 -19.04 5.44 -22.51
CA ASP A 170 -20.09 4.43 -22.57
C ASP A 170 -19.54 3.15 -21.95
N GLU A 171 -20.22 2.64 -20.91
CA GLU A 171 -19.89 1.41 -20.14
C GLU A 171 -19.87 0.15 -21.03
N THR A 172 -20.20 0.27 -22.32
CA THR A 172 -20.05 -0.78 -23.34
C THR A 172 -18.63 -1.35 -23.45
N ASN A 173 -17.61 -0.54 -23.16
CA ASN A 173 -16.24 -0.99 -22.82
C ASN A 173 -15.64 -0.07 -21.72
N GLY A 174 -16.51 0.66 -21.01
CA GLY A 174 -16.25 2.02 -20.50
C GLY A 174 -15.51 2.11 -19.18
N GLY A 175 -15.47 1.06 -18.37
CA GLY A 175 -14.56 0.98 -17.24
C GLY A 175 -13.32 0.11 -17.51
N GLU A 176 -13.18 -0.47 -18.70
CA GLU A 176 -12.09 -1.41 -18.98
C GLU A 176 -10.75 -0.69 -19.15
N CYS A 177 -9.73 -1.25 -18.50
CA CYS A 177 -8.39 -0.73 -18.55
C CYS A 177 -7.68 -1.03 -19.88
N ARG A 178 -7.14 0.01 -20.54
CA ARG A 178 -6.29 -0.14 -21.73
C ARG A 178 -4.86 -0.53 -21.37
N ASP A 179 -4.21 0.31 -20.57
CA ASP A 179 -3.01 -0.13 -19.85
C ASP A 179 -3.48 -0.79 -18.55
N THR A 180 -2.71 -1.74 -18.02
CA THR A 180 -3.04 -2.36 -16.74
C THR A 180 -1.86 -2.31 -15.80
N MET A 181 -2.12 -2.09 -14.52
CA MET A 181 -1.25 -2.47 -13.42
C MET A 181 -1.96 -3.57 -12.64
N MET A 182 -1.26 -4.67 -12.41
CA MET A 182 -1.73 -5.80 -11.61
C MET A 182 -0.69 -6.12 -10.54
N VAL A 183 -1.17 -6.49 -9.36
CA VAL A 183 -0.31 -7.03 -8.30
C VAL A 183 -0.64 -8.51 -8.09
N THR A 184 0.39 -9.33 -7.91
CA THR A 184 0.25 -10.76 -7.61
C THR A 184 1.01 -11.08 -6.35
N THR A 185 0.38 -11.83 -5.44
CA THR A 185 0.93 -12.26 -4.16
C THR A 185 0.63 -13.75 -3.93
N PRO A 186 1.47 -14.50 -3.18
CA PRO A 186 1.22 -15.89 -2.85
C PRO A 186 -0.01 -16.13 -1.95
N THR A 187 -0.57 -15.08 -1.32
CA THR A 187 -1.70 -15.20 -0.38
C THR A 187 -3.05 -15.38 -1.06
N GLY A 188 -3.12 -15.14 -2.37
CA GLY A 188 -4.39 -15.16 -3.11
C GLY A 188 -5.28 -13.94 -2.83
N GLN A 189 -4.76 -12.90 -2.16
CA GLN A 189 -5.44 -11.60 -2.06
C GLN A 189 -5.84 -11.14 -3.46
N ARG A 190 -7.11 -10.77 -3.63
CA ARG A 190 -7.61 -10.21 -4.89
C ARG A 190 -7.32 -8.72 -4.90
N THR A 191 -6.22 -8.33 -5.52
CA THR A 191 -5.93 -6.91 -5.79
C THR A 191 -6.56 -6.53 -7.14
N PRO A 192 -7.25 -5.38 -7.23
CA PRO A 192 -7.86 -4.97 -8.48
C PRO A 192 -6.80 -4.66 -9.55
N THR A 193 -7.20 -4.88 -10.80
CA THR A 193 -6.49 -4.31 -11.95
C THR A 193 -6.84 -2.84 -12.05
N ILE A 194 -5.83 -1.97 -12.02
CA ILE A 194 -6.03 -0.51 -12.08
C ILE A 194 -5.32 0.12 -13.28
N CYS A 195 -5.82 1.28 -13.68
CA CYS A 195 -5.26 2.09 -14.77
C CYS A 195 -5.71 3.55 -14.64
N GLY A 196 -5.35 4.38 -15.62
CA GLY A 196 -5.71 5.79 -15.61
C GLY A 196 -4.92 6.59 -14.58
N SER A 197 -5.59 7.51 -13.87
CA SER A 197 -4.95 8.39 -12.88
C SER A 197 -5.30 8.00 -11.45
N ASN A 198 -4.29 7.73 -10.63
CA ASN A 198 -4.45 7.29 -9.23
C ASN A 198 -3.44 7.96 -8.28
N SER A 199 -2.85 9.09 -8.69
CA SER A 199 -1.86 9.80 -7.88
C SER A 199 -2.48 10.22 -6.53
N GLY A 200 -1.73 10.07 -5.43
CA GLY A 200 -2.18 10.39 -4.08
C GLY A 200 -2.94 9.26 -3.38
N GLN A 201 -3.32 8.20 -4.09
CA GLN A 201 -3.92 7.00 -3.50
C GLN A 201 -2.85 5.98 -3.07
N HIS A 202 -3.24 4.99 -2.28
CA HIS A 202 -2.36 3.89 -1.85
C HIS A 202 -3.12 2.57 -1.81
N ILE A 203 -2.38 1.44 -1.82
CA ILE A 203 -2.93 0.11 -1.57
C ILE A 203 -2.02 -0.71 -0.66
N TYR A 204 -2.61 -1.69 0.04
CA TYR A 204 -1.93 -2.65 0.89
C TYR A 204 -1.96 -4.04 0.27
N ILE A 205 -0.82 -4.72 0.30
CA ILE A 205 -0.59 -6.04 -0.28
C ILE A 205 -0.13 -6.98 0.84
N ASP A 206 -0.94 -7.97 1.18
CA ASP A 206 -0.55 -9.05 2.08
C ASP A 206 0.39 -9.98 1.31
N VAL A 207 1.67 -9.97 1.67
CA VAL A 207 2.72 -10.78 1.06
C VAL A 207 2.94 -12.09 1.83
N GLY A 208 2.02 -12.49 2.72
CA GLY A 208 2.06 -13.78 3.39
C GLY A 208 3.06 -13.82 4.53
N ARG A 209 3.31 -15.02 5.05
CA ARG A 209 4.05 -15.22 6.31
C ARG A 209 5.38 -15.94 6.13
N MET A 210 5.69 -16.47 4.95
CA MET A 210 6.97 -17.12 4.72
C MET A 210 8.04 -16.06 4.46
N PRO A 211 9.29 -16.25 4.94
CA PRO A 211 10.37 -15.29 4.72
C PRO A 211 10.74 -15.08 3.24
N THR A 212 10.44 -16.06 2.40
CA THR A 212 10.72 -16.05 0.95
C THR A 212 9.54 -15.57 0.11
N ASP A 213 8.40 -15.27 0.72
CA ASP A 213 7.26 -14.74 -0.02
C ASP A 213 7.61 -13.37 -0.63
N SER A 214 7.05 -13.10 -1.81
CA SER A 214 7.29 -11.86 -2.56
C SER A 214 6.02 -11.45 -3.30
N ALA A 215 5.94 -10.18 -3.68
CA ALA A 215 4.87 -9.65 -4.53
C ALA A 215 5.44 -9.26 -5.90
N SER A 216 4.65 -9.43 -6.95
CA SER A 216 4.97 -8.98 -8.30
C SER A 216 4.04 -7.86 -8.71
N ILE A 217 4.58 -6.75 -9.18
CA ILE A 217 3.84 -5.68 -9.82
C ILE A 217 4.08 -5.81 -11.32
N ALA A 218 3.03 -5.99 -12.10
CA ALA A 218 3.11 -6.16 -13.55
C ALA A 218 2.30 -5.06 -14.26
N PHE A 219 2.92 -4.49 -15.28
CA PHE A 219 2.32 -3.51 -16.16
C PHE A 219 2.19 -4.06 -17.58
N GLN A 220 1.04 -3.85 -18.19
CA GLN A 220 0.82 -4.06 -19.62
C GLN A 220 0.38 -2.74 -20.26
N PHE A 221 0.91 -2.46 -21.44
CA PHE A 221 0.76 -1.16 -22.09
C PHE A 221 0.24 -1.31 -23.51
N MET A 222 -0.71 -0.45 -23.89
CA MET A 222 -1.38 -0.49 -25.18
C MET A 222 -1.47 0.89 -25.84
N GLY A 223 -1.06 0.95 -27.11
CA GLY A 223 -1.13 2.16 -27.91
C GLY A 223 -0.25 3.30 -27.39
N ALA A 224 -0.33 4.44 -28.09
CA ALA A 224 0.43 5.63 -27.76
C ALA A 224 -0.16 6.35 -26.55
N PHE A 225 0.64 6.52 -25.50
CA PHE A 225 0.31 7.30 -24.31
C PHE A 225 1.60 7.74 -23.61
N ASN A 226 1.57 8.87 -22.90
CA ASN A 226 2.69 9.33 -22.08
C ASN A 226 2.52 8.82 -20.65
N ARG A 227 3.16 7.70 -20.32
CA ARG A 227 3.00 7.03 -19.03
C ARG A 227 4.00 7.57 -18.01
N MET A 228 3.52 7.87 -16.82
CA MET A 228 4.34 8.29 -15.69
C MET A 228 3.87 7.55 -14.46
N PHE A 229 4.78 6.84 -13.80
CA PHE A 229 4.49 6.26 -12.49
C PHE A 229 5.69 6.39 -11.57
N ASP A 230 5.40 6.63 -10.31
CA ASP A 230 6.31 6.72 -9.19
C ASP A 230 5.60 6.16 -7.96
N ILE A 231 5.98 4.95 -7.59
CA ILE A 231 5.29 4.16 -6.56
C ILE A 231 6.27 3.94 -5.42
N LYS A 232 5.96 4.49 -4.25
CA LYS A 232 6.72 4.24 -3.04
C LYS A 232 6.28 2.91 -2.44
N VAL A 233 7.23 2.05 -2.17
CA VAL A 233 7.04 0.76 -1.49
C VAL A 233 7.50 0.92 -0.05
N THR A 234 6.57 0.70 0.88
CA THR A 234 6.85 0.61 2.32
C THR A 234 6.55 -0.81 2.80
N GLN A 235 7.53 -1.45 3.40
CA GLN A 235 7.40 -2.80 3.97
C GLN A 235 7.02 -2.70 5.45
N ILE A 236 5.98 -3.42 5.83
CA ILE A 236 5.31 -3.29 7.12
C ILE A 236 5.47 -4.60 7.90
N PRO A 237 6.11 -4.55 9.08
CA PRO A 237 6.21 -5.69 9.95
C PRO A 237 4.84 -6.18 10.42
N CYS A 238 4.74 -7.49 10.60
CA CYS A 238 3.59 -8.17 11.18
C CYS A 238 3.22 -7.55 12.54
N ASN A 239 1.93 -7.35 12.79
CA ASN A 239 1.39 -6.81 14.05
C ASN A 239 1.87 -5.39 14.40
N SER A 240 2.45 -4.66 13.45
CA SER A 240 2.72 -3.24 13.65
C SER A 240 1.42 -2.44 13.62
N GLU A 241 1.40 -1.26 14.24
CA GLU A 241 0.24 -0.36 14.25
C GLU A 241 -0.14 0.13 12.84
N SER A 242 0.83 0.11 11.92
CA SER A 242 0.62 0.46 10.50
C SER A 242 0.11 -0.70 9.65
N ALA A 243 0.00 -1.90 10.22
CA ALA A 243 -0.53 -3.07 9.53
C ALA A 243 -2.05 -2.91 9.33
N PRO A 244 -2.55 -3.17 8.11
CA PRO A 244 -3.97 -3.10 7.83
C PRO A 244 -4.70 -4.31 8.45
N PRO A 245 -6.01 -4.21 8.72
CA PRO A 245 -6.84 -5.39 8.96
C PRO A 245 -6.80 -6.37 7.78
N ASN A 246 -6.97 -7.66 8.05
CA ASN A 246 -7.00 -8.68 7.00
C ASN A 246 -8.11 -8.39 5.98
N GLY A 247 -7.79 -8.47 4.70
CA GLY A 247 -8.74 -8.18 3.60
C GLY A 247 -8.72 -6.73 3.14
N CYS A 248 -8.22 -5.80 3.95
CA CYS A 248 -8.24 -4.39 3.62
C CYS A 248 -7.31 -4.03 2.45
N LEU A 249 -7.85 -3.43 1.39
CA LEU A 249 -7.05 -2.94 0.27
C LEU A 249 -6.50 -1.53 0.55
N GLN A 250 -7.30 -0.65 1.16
CA GLN A 250 -6.86 0.69 1.55
C GLN A 250 -7.14 0.92 3.02
N PHE A 251 -6.08 1.12 3.80
CA PHE A 251 -6.21 1.42 5.22
C PHE A 251 -5.94 2.89 5.50
N HIS A 252 -6.89 3.55 6.15
CA HIS A 252 -6.82 4.95 6.56
C HIS A 252 -6.84 5.05 8.08
N THR A 253 -6.16 6.07 8.60
CA THR A 253 -6.08 6.39 10.03
C THR A 253 -6.41 7.85 10.26
N GLY A 254 -6.65 8.22 11.52
CA GLY A 254 -7.02 9.56 11.92
C GLY A 254 -8.53 9.76 12.02
N THR A 255 -8.91 10.89 12.62
CA THR A 255 -10.30 11.19 12.94
C THR A 255 -11.08 11.73 11.75
N ALA A 256 -10.41 12.11 10.66
CA ALA A 256 -11.03 12.58 9.44
C ALA A 256 -10.10 12.31 8.25
N GLY A 257 -10.69 12.11 7.08
CA GLY A 257 -9.94 11.86 5.86
C GLY A 257 -10.84 11.80 4.64
N MET A 258 -10.24 11.41 3.52
CA MET A 258 -10.92 11.29 2.24
C MET A 258 -10.34 10.10 1.48
N PHE A 259 -11.18 9.44 0.71
CA PHE A 259 -10.80 8.36 -0.20
C PHE A 259 -11.78 8.34 -1.38
N GLU A 260 -11.34 7.75 -2.48
CA GLU A 260 -12.06 7.77 -3.75
C GLU A 260 -11.83 6.47 -4.51
N THR A 261 -12.71 6.19 -5.47
CA THR A 261 -12.53 5.08 -6.40
C THR A 261 -11.26 5.24 -7.24
N PHE A 262 -10.66 4.14 -7.67
CA PHE A 262 -9.58 4.21 -8.66
C PHE A 262 -10.05 4.90 -9.96
N ASN A 263 -9.15 5.65 -10.58
CA ASN A 263 -9.38 6.47 -11.78
C ASN A 263 -10.42 7.60 -11.62
N PHE A 264 -10.74 8.00 -10.39
CA PHE A 264 -11.68 9.11 -10.14
C PHE A 264 -11.23 10.44 -10.78
N ASP A 265 -9.91 10.70 -10.80
CA ASP A 265 -9.27 11.84 -11.46
C ASP A 265 -8.92 11.60 -12.94
N GLY A 266 -9.42 10.50 -13.52
CA GLY A 266 -9.26 10.22 -14.94
C GLY A 266 -9.88 11.30 -15.82
N PRO A 267 -9.30 11.63 -16.99
CA PRO A 267 -9.77 12.73 -17.84
C PRO A 267 -11.17 12.50 -18.43
N LEU A 268 -11.59 11.24 -18.54
CA LEU A 268 -12.93 10.86 -18.97
C LEU A 268 -13.94 10.81 -17.82
N GLN A 269 -13.48 11.04 -16.58
CA GLN A 269 -14.28 10.97 -15.35
C GLN A 269 -15.08 9.65 -15.30
N GLN A 270 -14.38 8.52 -15.33
CA GLN A 270 -15.01 7.22 -15.52
C GLN A 270 -14.41 6.22 -14.55
N HIS A 271 -15.23 5.57 -13.72
CA HIS A 271 -14.74 4.55 -12.80
C HIS A 271 -14.28 3.32 -13.57
N LEU A 272 -13.41 2.54 -12.94
CA LEU A 272 -12.97 1.28 -13.51
C LEU A 272 -14.07 0.22 -13.35
N ALA A 273 -14.16 -0.68 -14.32
CA ALA A 273 -15.07 -1.83 -14.27
C ALA A 273 -14.48 -2.97 -13.44
N SER A 274 -15.34 -3.87 -12.97
CA SER A 274 -14.98 -5.09 -12.24
C SER A 274 -14.16 -4.85 -10.99
N GLN A 275 -14.48 -3.79 -10.24
CA GLN A 275 -13.74 -3.41 -9.05
C GLN A 275 -14.41 -3.94 -7.78
N THR A 276 -13.58 -4.32 -6.83
CA THR A 276 -13.97 -4.52 -5.43
C THR A 276 -12.88 -3.88 -4.57
N GLN A 277 -13.06 -2.60 -4.27
CA GLN A 277 -12.09 -1.80 -3.53
C GLN A 277 -12.57 -1.69 -2.07
N GLN A 278 -11.97 -2.49 -1.18
CA GLN A 278 -12.26 -2.46 0.24
C GLN A 278 -11.39 -1.42 0.96
N VAL A 279 -12.05 -0.39 1.48
CA VAL A 279 -11.46 0.68 2.29
C VAL A 279 -11.81 0.43 3.75
N CYS A 280 -10.81 0.46 4.63
CA CYS A 280 -11.01 0.34 6.06
C CYS A 280 -10.42 1.55 6.77
N ILE A 281 -11.13 2.00 7.80
CA ILE A 281 -10.74 3.14 8.59
C ILE A 281 -10.49 2.67 10.02
N ARG A 282 -9.31 2.97 10.55
CA ARG A 282 -8.98 2.65 11.94
C ARG A 282 -9.85 3.47 12.88
N GLN A 283 -10.55 2.82 13.80
CA GLN A 283 -11.20 3.50 14.91
C GLN A 283 -10.14 4.16 15.81
N GLU A 284 -10.23 5.48 15.97
CA GLU A 284 -9.35 6.21 16.89
C GLU A 284 -9.90 6.17 18.31
N ASP A 285 -9.03 6.29 19.32
CA ASP A 285 -9.43 6.18 20.72
C ASP A 285 -10.48 7.26 21.09
N GLY A 286 -11.55 6.84 21.78
CA GLY A 286 -12.66 7.71 22.16
C GLY A 286 -13.70 8.00 21.07
N PHE A 287 -13.61 7.38 19.89
CA PHE A 287 -14.59 7.49 18.80
C PHE A 287 -15.42 6.21 18.67
N CYS A 288 -16.73 6.34 18.41
CA CYS A 288 -17.64 5.18 18.39
C CYS A 288 -18.48 5.05 17.11
N CYS A 289 -18.58 6.11 16.30
CA CYS A 289 -19.20 6.06 14.98
C CYS A 289 -18.34 6.82 13.96
N ILE A 290 -18.73 6.74 12.70
CA ILE A 290 -18.10 7.43 11.58
C ILE A 290 -19.19 7.98 10.66
N ASP A 291 -19.07 9.24 10.27
CA ASP A 291 -19.95 9.90 9.32
C ASP A 291 -19.26 9.99 7.96
N TYR A 292 -19.89 9.43 6.93
CA TYR A 292 -19.46 9.53 5.54
C TYR A 292 -20.27 10.58 4.80
N GLN A 293 -19.59 11.40 4.00
CA GLN A 293 -20.18 12.42 3.16
C GLN A 293 -19.51 12.42 1.79
N VAL A 294 -20.26 12.73 0.74
CA VAL A 294 -19.65 12.94 -0.59
C VAL A 294 -18.68 14.12 -0.55
N CYS A 295 -17.64 14.04 -1.37
CA CYS A 295 -16.73 15.17 -1.57
C CYS A 295 -17.47 16.39 -2.12
N SER A 296 -16.82 17.56 -2.02
CA SER A 296 -17.41 18.85 -2.38
C SER A 296 -17.41 19.13 -3.89
N ASP A 297 -16.79 18.26 -4.68
CA ASP A 297 -16.70 18.40 -6.13
C ASP A 297 -18.04 18.05 -6.80
N GLU A 298 -18.31 18.63 -7.97
CA GLU A 298 -19.43 18.22 -8.79
C GLU A 298 -19.23 16.77 -9.26
N ASN A 299 -20.30 15.98 -9.29
CA ASN A 299 -20.23 14.55 -9.63
C ASN A 299 -19.28 13.76 -8.71
N SER A 300 -19.14 14.17 -7.44
CA SER A 300 -18.38 13.42 -6.42
C SER A 300 -18.91 12.02 -6.17
N MET A 301 -20.15 11.75 -6.54
CA MET A 301 -20.74 10.41 -6.56
C MET A 301 -21.61 10.30 -7.80
N THR A 302 -21.26 9.37 -8.67
CA THR A 302 -22.02 9.00 -9.86
C THR A 302 -21.73 7.52 -10.11
N LEU A 303 -22.68 6.68 -9.69
CA LEU A 303 -22.63 5.23 -9.88
C LEU A 303 -23.87 4.79 -10.66
N GLY A 304 -23.63 4.05 -11.75
CA GLY A 304 -24.66 3.47 -12.60
C GLY A 304 -25.38 2.34 -11.90
N ASN A 305 -26.71 2.30 -12.04
CA ASN A 305 -27.44 1.08 -11.72
C ASN A 305 -28.71 1.05 -12.54
N GLY A 306 -28.80 0.19 -13.55
CA GLY A 306 -29.77 0.11 -14.66
C GLY A 306 -31.27 0.25 -14.34
N GLY A 307 -31.68 0.38 -13.08
CA GLY A 307 -33.01 0.81 -12.63
C GLY A 307 -33.16 2.31 -12.27
N ILE A 308 -32.08 3.01 -11.91
CA ILE A 308 -32.05 4.44 -11.63
C ILE A 308 -31.39 5.16 -12.81
N ALA A 309 -32.17 5.42 -13.85
CA ALA A 309 -31.75 6.27 -14.97
C ALA A 309 -31.55 7.76 -14.59
N ASP A 310 -31.65 8.09 -13.30
CA ASP A 310 -31.56 9.44 -12.77
C ASP A 310 -30.38 9.61 -11.81
N PHE A 311 -29.19 9.84 -12.39
CA PHE A 311 -27.96 10.24 -11.71
C PHE A 311 -28.07 11.59 -10.96
N THR A 312 -29.27 12.16 -10.78
CA THR A 312 -29.47 13.30 -9.87
C THR A 312 -29.94 12.88 -8.49
N LYS A 313 -30.27 11.59 -8.30
CA LYS A 313 -30.92 11.10 -7.09
C LYS A 313 -30.15 9.96 -6.44
N ALA A 314 -30.47 9.70 -5.18
CA ALA A 314 -29.93 8.57 -4.43
C ALA A 314 -30.64 7.26 -4.78
N GLY A 315 -29.85 6.19 -4.90
CA GLY A 315 -30.32 4.81 -4.85
C GLY A 315 -29.91 4.15 -3.54
N VAL A 316 -30.76 3.25 -3.04
CA VAL A 316 -30.55 2.58 -1.75
C VAL A 316 -30.96 1.12 -1.82
N GLY A 317 -30.19 0.26 -1.16
CA GLY A 317 -30.56 -1.14 -0.94
C GLY A 317 -30.69 -1.92 -2.24
N THR A 318 -31.87 -2.48 -2.51
CA THR A 318 -32.12 -3.30 -3.71
C THR A 318 -32.11 -2.50 -5.01
N ASP A 319 -32.23 -1.18 -4.93
CA ASP A 319 -32.10 -0.28 -6.08
C ASP A 319 -30.64 -0.03 -6.45
N CYS A 320 -29.69 -0.80 -5.87
CA CYS A 320 -28.25 -0.71 -6.10
C CYS A 320 -27.67 -2.13 -6.29
N SER A 321 -27.75 -2.63 -7.53
CA SER A 321 -27.47 -4.02 -7.90
C SER A 321 -26.25 -4.21 -8.80
N GLU A 322 -25.87 -3.19 -9.57
CA GLU A 322 -24.76 -3.12 -10.52
C GLU A 322 -23.59 -2.38 -9.83
N ASP A 323 -23.49 -1.06 -9.97
CA ASP A 323 -22.49 -0.26 -9.27
C ASP A 323 -23.03 0.37 -7.99
N PHE A 324 -22.30 0.18 -6.89
CA PHE A 324 -22.70 0.69 -5.59
C PHE A 324 -21.53 0.74 -4.61
N ILE A 325 -21.75 1.48 -3.53
CA ILE A 325 -20.92 1.39 -2.33
C ILE A 325 -21.64 0.59 -1.27
N ILE A 326 -20.88 -0.19 -0.52
CA ILE A 326 -21.35 -0.88 0.68
C ILE A 326 -20.87 -0.11 1.90
N ILE A 327 -21.81 0.26 2.77
CA ILE A 327 -21.56 0.74 4.12
C ILE A 327 -22.56 -0.02 5.00
N GLU A 328 -22.11 -1.12 5.61
CA GLU A 328 -23.02 -2.05 6.28
C GLU A 328 -23.63 -1.43 7.54
N GLY A 329 -24.94 -1.64 7.73
CA GLY A 329 -25.60 -1.25 8.99
C GLY A 329 -25.60 0.26 9.23
N SER A 330 -25.72 1.06 8.17
CA SER A 330 -25.58 2.51 8.23
C SER A 330 -26.88 3.24 7.85
N SER A 331 -27.04 4.48 8.32
CA SER A 331 -28.13 5.38 7.89
C SER A 331 -27.80 6.81 8.26
N ALA A 332 -28.66 7.80 7.95
CA ALA A 332 -28.41 9.18 8.36
C ALA A 332 -28.39 9.37 9.89
N THR A 333 -28.93 8.41 10.65
CA THR A 333 -28.92 8.41 12.12
C THR A 333 -27.95 7.40 12.73
N GLY A 334 -27.55 6.38 11.99
CA GLY A 334 -26.70 5.27 12.45
C GLY A 334 -27.37 4.29 13.41
N GLN A 335 -28.69 4.38 13.63
CA GLN A 335 -29.40 3.54 14.61
C GLN A 335 -30.72 2.93 14.10
N ARG A 336 -31.35 3.54 13.10
CA ARG A 336 -32.66 3.13 12.57
C ARG A 336 -32.62 3.03 11.06
N ASP A 337 -33.51 2.22 10.51
CA ASP A 337 -33.73 2.05 9.07
C ASP A 337 -32.41 1.81 8.32
N LEU A 338 -31.58 0.96 8.92
CA LEU A 338 -30.22 0.70 8.45
C LEU A 338 -30.23 0.11 7.05
N GLN A 339 -29.39 0.69 6.21
CA GLN A 339 -29.14 0.29 4.85
C GLN A 339 -27.76 -0.35 4.74
N GLN A 340 -27.50 -0.94 3.58
CA GLN A 340 -26.22 -1.59 3.30
C GLN A 340 -25.57 -1.08 2.01
N ARG A 341 -26.37 -0.59 1.06
CA ARG A 341 -25.91 -0.25 -0.29
C ARG A 341 -26.44 1.10 -0.71
N TYR A 342 -25.58 1.87 -1.38
CA TYR A 342 -25.87 3.20 -1.88
C TYR A 342 -25.32 3.37 -3.29
N CYS A 343 -26.06 4.04 -4.17
CA CYS A 343 -25.67 4.27 -5.57
C CYS A 343 -26.36 5.53 -6.11
N GLY A 344 -26.19 5.83 -7.39
CA GLY A 344 -26.76 7.01 -8.04
C GLY A 344 -25.87 8.26 -7.88
N GLY A 345 -26.51 9.43 -7.89
CA GLY A 345 -25.84 10.74 -7.89
C GLY A 345 -25.79 11.46 -6.55
N LYS A 346 -26.40 10.87 -5.52
CA LYS A 346 -26.50 11.42 -4.17
C LYS A 346 -26.28 10.30 -3.17
N LEU A 347 -25.56 10.59 -2.10
CA LEU A 347 -25.46 9.69 -0.94
C LEU A 347 -26.62 9.99 0.00
N SER A 348 -27.54 9.05 0.21
CA SER A 348 -28.65 9.20 1.15
C SER A 348 -29.20 7.83 1.54
N ASP A 349 -29.77 7.70 2.74
CA ASP A 349 -30.50 6.52 3.20
C ASP A 349 -31.96 6.48 2.72
N VAL A 350 -32.37 7.48 1.93
CA VAL A 350 -33.70 7.58 1.32
C VAL A 350 -33.60 7.43 -0.20
N THR A 351 -34.26 6.40 -0.75
CA THR A 351 -34.41 6.21 -2.20
C THR A 351 -35.00 7.47 -2.86
N LYS A 352 -34.42 7.88 -3.98
CA LYS A 352 -34.79 9.04 -4.79
C LYS A 352 -34.62 10.40 -4.10
N ALA A 353 -33.83 10.49 -3.02
CA ALA A 353 -33.46 11.77 -2.44
C ALA A 353 -32.71 12.65 -3.47
N GLU A 354 -33.04 13.94 -3.50
CA GLU A 354 -32.45 14.91 -4.43
C GLU A 354 -31.20 15.61 -3.83
N ASP A 355 -31.05 15.52 -2.50
CA ASP A 355 -29.92 16.03 -1.74
C ASP A 355 -29.16 14.90 -1.07
N SER A 356 -27.84 15.08 -0.92
CA SER A 356 -27.01 14.15 -0.15
C SER A 356 -27.14 14.42 1.35
N THR A 357 -27.15 13.35 2.13
CA THR A 357 -27.11 13.37 3.59
C THR A 357 -25.86 12.65 4.08
N ALA A 358 -25.38 13.00 5.27
CA ALA A 358 -24.30 12.26 5.90
C ALA A 358 -24.81 10.87 6.29
N ILE A 359 -24.03 9.83 6.01
CA ILE A 359 -24.35 8.45 6.39
C ILE A 359 -23.47 8.06 7.55
N ARG A 360 -24.12 7.79 8.69
CA ARG A 360 -23.48 7.36 9.92
C ARG A 360 -23.44 5.84 9.99
N ASP A 361 -22.27 5.33 10.31
CA ASP A 361 -22.03 3.95 10.68
C ASP A 361 -21.45 3.89 12.10
N CYS A 362 -22.03 3.06 12.95
CA CYS A 362 -21.58 2.83 14.32
C CYS A 362 -21.16 1.36 14.53
N THR A 363 -21.05 0.60 13.44
CA THR A 363 -20.69 -0.81 13.43
C THR A 363 -19.18 -0.93 13.19
N LEU A 364 -18.51 -1.73 14.02
CA LEU A 364 -17.10 -2.04 13.81
C LEU A 364 -16.95 -3.36 13.06
N PRO A 365 -15.92 -3.49 12.21
CA PRO A 365 -14.95 -2.46 11.80
C PRO A 365 -15.58 -1.41 10.85
N PHE A 366 -15.03 -0.18 10.85
CA PHE A 366 -15.45 0.86 9.89
C PHE A 366 -14.90 0.54 8.51
N GLU A 367 -15.78 0.18 7.60
CA GLU A 367 -15.43 -0.25 6.25
C GLU A 367 -16.37 0.34 5.20
N VAL A 368 -15.80 0.64 4.02
CA VAL A 368 -16.54 0.99 2.81
C VAL A 368 -16.00 0.15 1.67
N THR A 369 -16.89 -0.52 0.93
CA THR A 369 -16.49 -1.28 -0.26
C THR A 369 -17.11 -0.65 -1.50
N PHE A 370 -16.28 -0.21 -2.45
CA PHE A 370 -16.75 0.15 -3.79
C PHE A 370 -16.86 -1.12 -4.63
N VAL A 371 -18.03 -1.33 -5.23
CA VAL A 371 -18.30 -2.46 -6.12
C VAL A 371 -18.73 -1.89 -7.46
N THR A 372 -18.01 -2.28 -8.51
CA THR A 372 -18.43 -2.02 -9.89
C THR A 372 -18.47 -3.32 -10.66
N ASP A 373 -19.46 -3.47 -11.53
CA ASP A 373 -19.65 -4.69 -12.29
C ASP A 373 -18.91 -4.65 -13.65
N ASN A 374 -19.22 -5.59 -14.53
CA ASN A 374 -18.68 -5.65 -15.89
C ASN A 374 -19.77 -5.52 -16.96
N ILE A 375 -20.97 -5.11 -16.55
CA ILE A 375 -22.14 -5.04 -17.41
C ILE A 375 -22.16 -3.66 -18.05
N ALA A 376 -22.21 -3.66 -19.37
CA ALA A 376 -22.43 -2.46 -20.12
C ALA A 376 -23.85 -1.92 -19.89
N GLU A 377 -24.00 -0.77 -19.24
CA GLU A 377 -25.29 -0.09 -19.22
C GLU A 377 -25.61 0.44 -20.63
N ALA A 378 -26.70 -0.09 -21.20
CA ALA A 378 -27.11 0.16 -22.58
C ALA A 378 -27.61 1.60 -22.85
N VAL A 379 -27.65 2.45 -21.83
CA VAL A 379 -27.92 3.87 -21.96
C VAL A 379 -26.56 4.55 -21.94
N ALA A 380 -26.13 5.13 -23.06
CA ALA A 380 -25.05 6.11 -23.05
C ALA A 380 -25.43 7.13 -21.98
N ASN A 381 -24.80 7.05 -20.81
CA ASN A 381 -25.23 7.84 -19.68
C ASN A 381 -25.12 9.29 -20.13
N ALA A 382 -26.24 10.01 -20.19
CA ALA A 382 -26.21 11.45 -20.49
C ALA A 382 -25.42 12.24 -19.42
N LYS A 383 -24.95 11.54 -18.37
CA LYS A 383 -24.09 12.00 -17.29
C LYS A 383 -22.94 11.02 -17.07
N VAL A 384 -21.87 11.51 -16.51
CA VAL A 384 -20.58 10.83 -16.42
C VAL A 384 -20.57 9.83 -15.25
N SER A 385 -20.06 8.59 -15.43
CA SER A 385 -19.97 7.58 -14.35
C SER A 385 -18.61 7.62 -13.67
N ARG A 386 -18.32 8.73 -12.97
CA ARG A 386 -17.00 9.02 -12.39
C ARG A 386 -16.56 8.11 -11.26
N GLY A 387 -17.50 7.42 -10.62
CA GLY A 387 -17.25 6.68 -9.40
C GLY A 387 -17.65 7.51 -8.18
N THR A 388 -16.88 7.41 -7.10
CA THR A 388 -17.26 8.03 -5.82
C THR A 388 -16.04 8.52 -5.05
N CYS A 389 -16.14 9.72 -4.51
CA CYS A 389 -15.23 10.32 -3.53
C CYS A 389 -16.00 10.58 -2.25
N LEU A 390 -15.52 10.01 -1.14
CA LEU A 390 -16.07 10.19 0.20
C LEU A 390 -15.07 10.86 1.13
N LYS A 391 -15.58 11.71 2.00
CA LYS A 391 -14.92 12.19 3.20
C LYS A 391 -15.52 11.47 4.39
N TYR A 392 -14.69 11.16 5.37
CA TYR A 392 -15.15 10.60 6.63
C TYR A 392 -14.76 11.51 7.80
N ASN A 393 -15.59 11.52 8.83
CA ASN A 393 -15.28 12.11 10.14
C ASN A 393 -15.74 11.14 11.22
N GLN A 394 -14.83 10.73 12.10
CA GLN A 394 -15.20 9.92 13.25
C GLN A 394 -15.94 10.77 14.27
N VAL A 395 -16.97 10.18 14.88
CA VAL A 395 -17.83 10.79 15.90
C VAL A 395 -17.42 10.30 17.28
N PRO A 396 -17.07 11.20 18.22
CA PRO A 396 -16.73 10.85 19.59
C PRO A 396 -17.86 10.07 20.29
N CYS A 397 -17.50 9.12 21.15
CA CYS A 397 -18.46 8.28 21.89
C CYS A 397 -19.44 9.08 22.76
N ASN A 398 -19.07 10.27 23.20
CA ASN A 398 -19.91 11.14 24.03
C ASN A 398 -20.86 12.05 23.22
N ALA A 399 -20.78 12.02 21.89
CA ALA A 399 -21.60 12.81 20.98
C ALA A 399 -22.71 11.98 20.30
N ILE A 400 -22.83 10.70 20.66
CA ILE A 400 -23.82 9.72 20.22
C ILE A 400 -24.78 9.47 21.37
#